data_AF-A0A435F3F2-F1
#
_entry.id   AF-A0A435F3F2-F1
#
_cell.length_a   1.000
_cell.length_b   1.000
_cell.length_c   1.000
_cell.angle_alpha   90.00
_cell.angle_beta   90.00
_cell.angle_gamma   90.00
#
_symmetry.space_group_name_H-M   'P 1'
#
loop_
_entity.id
_entity.type
_entity.pdbx_description
1 polymer ?
#
loop_
_entity_poly.entity_id
_entity_poly.type
_entity_poly.pdbx_seq_one_letter_code
_entity_poly.pdbx_strand_id
1 'polypeptide(L)'
;PYPEISGEPTKLHAYALEREPTAEETQRLADKCTGPERFEIKGDVLYLHAPDGLGKSVFANLIPRTLKVPGTARNWRSVLALLDMAGKAGG
;
A
#
# COMPACT_ATOMS: atom_id res chain seq x y z
N PRO A 1 8.10 4.77 -6.77
CA PRO A 1 7.33 3.53 -7.07
C PRO A 1 6.20 3.71 -8.09
N TYR A 2 5.54 4.87 -8.16
CA TYR A 2 4.52 5.12 -9.20
C TYR A 2 4.56 6.58 -9.68
N PRO A 3 5.32 6.91 -10.74
CA PRO A 3 5.30 8.25 -11.31
C PRO A 3 3.93 8.60 -11.93
N GLU A 4 3.21 7.59 -12.40
CA GLU A 4 1.93 7.66 -13.15
C GLU A 4 0.72 7.90 -12.24
N ILE A 5 0.79 7.45 -10.99
CA ILE A 5 -0.29 7.64 -10.00
C ILE A 5 -0.29 9.05 -9.40
N SER A 6 0.65 9.92 -9.81
CA SER A 6 0.65 11.34 -9.45
C SER A 6 -0.66 12.05 -9.83
N GLY A 7 -1.42 11.52 -10.80
CA GLY A 7 -2.74 12.05 -11.18
C GLY A 7 -3.89 11.64 -10.25
N GLU A 8 -3.80 10.53 -9.51
CA GLU A 8 -4.88 10.00 -8.67
C GLU A 8 -4.39 9.49 -7.29
N PRO A 9 -3.75 10.34 -6.49
CA PRO A 9 -3.16 9.95 -5.19
C PRO A 9 -4.18 9.45 -4.16
N THR A 10 -5.48 9.65 -4.39
CA THR A 10 -6.56 9.14 -3.52
C THR A 10 -6.76 7.63 -3.65
N LYS A 11 -6.33 7.03 -4.76
CA LYS A 11 -6.53 5.60 -5.06
C LYS A 11 -5.35 4.73 -4.61
N LEU A 12 -4.22 5.35 -4.25
CA LEU A 12 -3.03 4.68 -3.76
C LEU A 12 -2.96 4.71 -2.22
N HIS A 13 -2.64 3.58 -1.64
CA HIS A 13 -2.46 3.41 -0.21
C HIS A 13 -1.13 2.70 0.04
N ALA A 14 -0.36 3.22 1.00
CA ALA A 14 0.86 2.58 1.47
C ALA A 14 0.59 1.92 2.82
N TYR A 15 0.90 0.64 2.91
CA TYR A 15 0.85 -0.16 4.13
C TYR A 15 2.28 -0.29 4.64
N ALA A 16 2.59 0.43 5.71
CA ALA A 16 3.84 0.26 6.44
C ALA A 16 3.70 -0.96 7.33
N LEU A 17 4.39 -2.04 6.99
CA LEU A 17 4.40 -3.30 7.72
C LEU A 17 5.50 -3.26 8.78
N GLU A 18 5.31 -3.95 9.91
CA GLU A 18 6.36 -4.03 10.94
C GLU A 18 7.60 -4.81 10.50
N ARG A 19 7.45 -5.66 9.47
CA ARG A 19 8.55 -6.40 8.85
C ARG A 19 8.26 -6.64 7.37
N GLU A 20 9.31 -6.93 6.63
CA GLU A 20 9.20 -7.45 5.28
C GLU A 20 8.45 -8.80 5.27
N PRO A 21 7.40 -8.94 4.45
CA PRO A 21 6.74 -10.23 4.22
C PRO A 21 7.68 -11.23 3.57
N THR A 22 7.50 -12.50 3.89
CA THR A 22 8.23 -13.56 3.19
C THR A 22 7.70 -13.74 1.76
N ALA A 23 8.50 -14.38 0.91
CA ALA A 23 8.09 -14.70 -0.45
C ALA A 23 6.79 -15.53 -0.49
N GLU A 24 6.63 -16.48 0.44
CA GLU A 24 5.39 -17.28 0.54
C GLU A 24 4.17 -16.44 0.93
N GLU A 25 4.31 -15.53 1.90
CA GLU A 25 3.23 -14.63 2.32
C GLU A 25 2.81 -13.70 1.17
N THR A 26 3.82 -13.17 0.46
CA THR A 26 3.62 -12.34 -0.73
C THR A 26 2.92 -13.10 -1.84
N GLN A 27 3.32 -14.35 -2.09
CA GLN A 27 2.71 -15.17 -3.13
C GLN A 27 1.27 -15.55 -2.80
N ARG A 28 0.97 -15.95 -1.55
CA ARG A 28 -0.41 -16.18 -1.10
C ARG A 28 -1.28 -14.92 -1.23
N LEU A 29 -0.69 -13.75 -1.04
CA LEU A 29 -1.39 -12.49 -1.24
C LEU A 29 -1.63 -12.22 -2.73
N ALA A 30 -0.65 -12.49 -3.59
CA ALA A 30 -0.79 -12.40 -5.04
C ALA A 30 -1.91 -13.29 -5.56
N ASP A 31 -1.99 -14.52 -5.07
CA ASP A 31 -3.06 -15.48 -5.43
C ASP A 31 -4.46 -14.99 -5.05
N LYS A 32 -4.56 -14.12 -4.03
CA LYS A 32 -5.81 -13.50 -3.61
C LYS A 32 -6.13 -12.21 -4.36
N CYS A 33 -5.18 -11.64 -5.09
CA CYS A 33 -5.37 -10.43 -5.88
C CYS A 33 -6.03 -10.75 -7.22
N THR A 34 -7.31 -11.12 -7.17
CA THR A 34 -8.09 -11.48 -8.37
C THR A 34 -8.94 -10.35 -8.93
N GLY A 35 -8.99 -9.21 -8.24
CA GLY A 35 -9.79 -8.05 -8.63
C GLY A 35 -9.05 -7.02 -9.49
N PRO A 36 -9.66 -5.85 -9.74
CA PRO A 36 -9.02 -4.75 -10.48
C PRO A 36 -7.90 -4.07 -9.69
N GLU A 37 -7.71 -4.43 -8.42
CA GLU A 37 -6.64 -3.91 -7.58
C GLU A 37 -5.25 -4.37 -8.07
N ARG A 38 -4.26 -3.51 -7.82
CA ARG A 38 -2.85 -3.82 -8.06
C ARG A 38 -2.07 -3.53 -6.81
N PHE A 39 -1.10 -4.38 -6.48
CA PHE A 39 -0.23 -4.13 -5.35
C PHE A 39 1.23 -4.41 -5.70
N GLU A 40 2.13 -3.78 -4.95
CA GLU A 40 3.57 -3.95 -5.06
C GLU A 40 4.19 -3.85 -3.68
N ILE A 41 5.10 -4.77 -3.34
CA ILE A 41 5.79 -4.78 -2.06
C ILE A 41 7.23 -4.34 -2.30
N LYS A 42 7.70 -3.36 -1.52
CA LYS A 42 9.10 -2.94 -1.47
C LYS A 42 9.58 -2.97 -0.03
N GLY A 43 10.37 -3.99 0.30
CA GLY A 43 10.82 -4.22 1.68
C GLY A 43 9.63 -4.40 2.62
N ASP A 44 9.54 -3.55 3.62
CA ASP A 44 8.48 -3.51 4.62
C ASP A 44 7.27 -2.63 4.24
N VAL A 45 7.20 -2.13 3.00
CA VAL A 45 6.08 -1.31 2.53
C VAL A 45 5.32 -1.99 1.39
N LEU A 46 4.02 -2.18 1.58
CA LEU A 46 3.11 -2.62 0.54
C LEU A 46 2.33 -1.42 -0.03
N TYR A 47 2.47 -1.19 -1.32
CA TYR A 47 1.69 -0.22 -2.08
C TYR A 47 0.47 -0.93 -2.67
N LEU A 48 -0.72 -0.43 -2.37
CA LEU A 48 -1.98 -0.92 -2.90
C LEU A 48 -2.66 0.18 -3.71
N HIS A 49 -2.88 -0.10 -4.98
CA HIS A 49 -3.73 0.68 -5.87
C HIS A 49 -5.13 0.07 -5.94
N ALA A 50 -6.11 0.79 -5.41
CA ALA A 50 -7.52 0.40 -5.40
C ALA A 50 -8.33 1.39 -6.25
N PRO A 51 -8.65 1.06 -7.52
CA PRO A 51 -9.30 1.99 -8.44
C PRO A 51 -10.69 2.44 -7.99
N ASP A 52 -11.45 1.54 -7.34
CA ASP A 52 -12.79 1.80 -6.81
C ASP A 52 -12.79 2.36 -5.37
N GLY A 53 -11.60 2.59 -4.81
CA GLY A 53 -11.38 3.06 -3.45
C GLY A 53 -11.21 1.95 -2.41
N LEU A 54 -10.44 2.25 -1.36
CA LEU A 54 -10.03 1.26 -0.36
C LEU A 54 -11.21 0.62 0.38
N GLY A 55 -12.23 1.40 0.73
CA GLY A 55 -13.40 0.91 1.46
C GLY A 55 -14.28 -0.08 0.69
N LYS A 56 -14.16 -0.11 -0.65
CA LYS A 56 -14.87 -1.06 -1.51
C LYS A 56 -14.00 -2.25 -1.91
N SER A 57 -12.69 -2.18 -1.66
CA SER A 57 -11.75 -3.24 -1.99
C SER A 57 -11.87 -4.39 -0.99
N VAL A 58 -12.33 -5.55 -1.48
CA VAL A 58 -12.29 -6.79 -0.69
C VAL A 58 -10.84 -7.21 -0.46
N PHE A 59 -9.97 -6.96 -1.44
CA PHE A 59 -8.55 -7.28 -1.36
C PHE A 59 -7.86 -6.56 -0.20
N ALA A 60 -8.15 -5.27 0.02
CA ALA A 60 -7.62 -4.50 1.15
C ALA A 60 -7.88 -5.16 2.52
N ASN A 61 -9.04 -5.80 2.68
CA ASN A 61 -9.42 -6.52 3.92
C ASN A 61 -8.74 -7.88 4.07
N LEU A 62 -8.19 -8.44 2.98
CA LEU A 62 -7.47 -9.71 2.96
C LEU A 62 -5.99 -9.53 3.28
N ILE A 63 -5.40 -8.37 2.99
CA ILE A 63 -3.97 -8.07 3.22
C ILE A 63 -3.53 -8.42 4.65
N PRO A 64 -4.10 -7.80 5.72
CA PRO A 64 -3.64 -8.06 7.09
C PRO A 64 -3.90 -9.51 7.53
N ARG A 65 -4.96 -10.14 7.00
CA ARG A 65 -5.29 -11.55 7.31
C ARG A 65 -4.34 -12.54 6.63
N THR A 66 -3.86 -12.20 5.45
CA THR A 66 -3.01 -13.07 4.63
C THR A 66 -1.55 -12.93 5.02
N LEU A 67 -1.07 -11.69 5.15
CA LEU A 67 0.30 -11.42 5.58
C LEU A 67 0.51 -11.75 7.06
N LYS A 68 -0.51 -11.58 7.91
CA LYS A 68 -0.39 -11.69 9.37
C LYS A 68 0.76 -10.85 9.96
N VAL A 69 1.19 -9.83 9.21
CA VAL A 69 2.13 -8.82 9.65
C VAL A 69 1.32 -7.60 10.06
N PRO A 70 1.44 -7.13 11.32
CA PRO A 70 0.84 -5.87 11.71
C PRO A 70 1.35 -4.76 10.79
N GLY A 71 0.42 -3.94 10.32
CA GLY A 71 0.75 -2.90 9.36
C GLY A 71 -0.24 -1.77 9.41
N THR A 72 0.26 -0.57 9.16
CA THR A 72 -0.53 0.66 9.18
C THR A 72 -0.76 1.14 7.75
N ALA A 73 -2.03 1.19 7.34
CA ALA A 73 -2.42 1.79 6.08
C ALA A 73 -2.40 3.32 6.19
N ARG A 74 -1.79 3.98 5.20
CA ARG A 74 -1.81 5.43 5.03
C ARG A 74 -2.21 5.75 3.60
N ASN A 75 -3.09 6.73 3.45
CA ASN A 75 -3.43 7.27 2.15
C ASN A 75 -2.20 7.95 1.54
N TRP A 76 -1.96 7.77 0.24
CA TRP A 76 -0.79 8.34 -0.42
C TRP A 76 -0.76 9.88 -0.36
N ARG A 77 -1.93 10.55 -0.33
CA ARG A 77 -2.01 11.99 -0.09
C ARG A 77 -1.39 12.39 1.24
N SER A 78 -1.59 11.59 2.29
CA SER A 78 -0.95 11.81 3.60
C SER A 78 0.54 11.53 3.54
N VAL A 79 0.99 10.52 2.79
CA VAL A 79 2.42 10.23 2.60
C VAL A 79 3.12 11.40 1.88
N LEU A 80 2.52 11.94 0.83
CA LEU A 80 3.04 13.11 0.11
C LEU A 80 3.06 14.36 1.00
N ALA A 81 2.04 14.59 1.82
CA ALA A 81 2.02 15.69 2.77
C ALA A 81 3.12 15.55 3.84
N LEU A 82 3.33 14.34 4.37
CA LEU A 82 4.44 14.06 5.30
C LEU A 82 5.79 14.25 4.63
N LEU A 83 5.94 13.86 3.36
CA LEU A 83 7.17 14.06 2.59
C LEU A 83 7.45 15.56 2.35
N ASP A 84 6.43 16.35 2.01
CA ASP A 84 6.54 17.81 1.87
C ASP A 84 6.97 18.47 3.20
N MET A 85 6.37 18.03 4.32
CA MET A 85 6.74 18.53 5.65
C MET A 85 8.15 18.09 6.07
N ALA A 86 8.54 16.84 5.82
CA ALA A 86 9.87 16.34 6.12
C ALA A 86 10.95 17.01 5.26
N GLY A 87 10.64 17.31 4.00
CA GLY A 87 11.51 18.09 3.11
C GLY A 87 11.70 19.53 3.57
N LYS A 88 10.69 20.13 4.22
CA LYS A 88 10.78 21.48 4.80
C LYS A 88 11.52 21.54 6.15
N ALA A 89 11.55 20.43 6.91
CA ALA A 89 12.24 20.36 8.20
C ALA A 89 13.76 20.06 8.08
N GLY A 90 14.25 19.78 6.88
CA GLY A 90 15.66 19.50 6.60
C GLY A 90 16.42 20.60 5.85
N GLY A 91 15.89 21.83 5.82
CA GLY A 91 16.52 23.01 5.20
C GLY A 91 17.01 24.02 6.21
#